data_AF-A0A328ATT6-F1
#
_entry.id   AF-A0A328ATT6-F1
#
_cell.length_a   1.000
_cell.length_b   1.000
_cell.length_c   1.000
_cell.angle_alpha   90.00
_cell.angle_beta   90.00
_cell.angle_gamma   90.00
#
_symmetry.space_group_name_H-M   'P 1'
#
loop_
_entity.id
_entity.type
_entity.pdbx_description
1 polymer ?
#
loop_
_entity_poly.entity_id
_entity_poly.type
_entity_poly.pdbx_seq_one_letter_code
_entity_poly.pdbx_strand_id
1 'polypeptide(L)'
;MAMTLGRGGALALAMAIGAASAAGGAFAHEHMGPMPSAPGAKAAYMRHQNFKQQGAAFKAINDELKKSNPNKALIATNATKLKGLTTQLPTWFPKGSGVESGFKTDAKPEVWRDAAGFAAAVNRLQVESGKLQEIAGAGDLAAIKAQAKATGGACKNCHDKYRVPEKT
;
A
#
# COMPACT_ATOMS: atom_id res chain seq x y z
N MET A 1 -2.86 -28.49 72.55
CA MET A 1 -2.64 -27.27 71.74
C MET A 1 -3.49 -27.40 70.49
N ALA A 2 -4.72 -26.88 70.54
CA ALA A 2 -5.66 -26.81 69.43
C ALA A 2 -6.72 -25.74 69.76
N MET A 3 -7.19 -25.05 68.71
CA MET A 3 -8.45 -24.29 68.64
C MET A 3 -8.49 -22.94 69.39
N THR A 4 -9.07 -21.83 68.91
CA THR A 4 -9.71 -21.42 67.64
C THR A 4 -10.15 -19.95 67.78
N LEU A 5 -10.28 -19.27 66.65
CA LEU A 5 -11.30 -18.26 66.31
C LEU A 5 -11.31 -16.88 67.01
N GLY A 6 -10.79 -15.87 66.29
CA GLY A 6 -11.37 -14.53 66.28
C GLY A 6 -12.28 -14.34 65.06
N ARG A 7 -13.60 -14.24 65.27
CA ARG A 7 -14.59 -13.59 64.39
C ARG A 7 -14.65 -12.12 64.85
N GLY A 8 -14.87 -11.07 64.08
CA GLY A 8 -15.31 -10.87 62.71
C GLY A 8 -15.69 -9.38 62.62
N GLY A 9 -15.66 -8.79 61.42
CA GLY A 9 -16.03 -7.38 61.24
C GLY A 9 -15.61 -6.87 59.88
N ALA A 10 -16.29 -7.36 58.84
CA ALA A 10 -16.11 -6.96 57.47
C ALA A 10 -16.58 -5.51 57.25
N LEU A 11 -15.79 -4.71 56.53
CA LEU A 11 -16.33 -3.68 55.65
C LEU A 11 -15.72 -3.90 54.27
N ALA A 12 -16.49 -4.58 53.44
CA ALA A 12 -16.23 -4.72 52.03
C ALA A 12 -16.64 -3.43 51.33
N LEU A 13 -15.71 -2.81 50.59
CA LEU A 13 -16.07 -1.99 49.45
C LEU A 13 -15.35 -2.56 48.23
N ALA A 14 -16.09 -3.41 47.51
CA ALA A 14 -15.72 -3.86 46.19
C ALA A 14 -15.95 -2.70 45.20
N MET A 15 -14.89 -2.28 44.52
CA MET A 15 -14.98 -1.76 43.16
C MET A 15 -14.03 -2.59 42.31
N ALA A 16 -14.62 -3.58 41.64
CA ALA A 16 -14.00 -4.27 40.52
C ALA A 16 -14.12 -3.40 39.25
N ILE A 17 -13.36 -3.82 38.23
CA ILE A 17 -13.42 -3.44 36.81
C ILE A 17 -12.54 -2.21 36.47
N GLY A 18 -11.47 -2.32 35.67
CA GLY A 18 -11.02 -3.45 34.89
C GLY A 18 -9.65 -3.19 34.28
N ALA A 19 -8.94 -4.28 34.00
CA ALA A 19 -7.77 -4.28 33.14
C ALA A 19 -8.18 -3.94 31.70
N ALA A 20 -7.50 -2.98 31.10
CA ALA A 20 -7.38 -2.88 29.65
C ALA A 20 -5.99 -2.35 29.32
N SER A 21 -5.01 -3.26 29.36
CA SER A 21 -3.76 -3.16 28.64
C SER A 21 -4.07 -3.09 27.14
N ALA A 22 -4.26 -1.88 26.62
CA ALA A 22 -4.25 -1.65 25.18
C ALA A 22 -2.80 -1.47 24.73
N ALA A 23 -2.10 -2.60 24.61
CA ALA A 23 -0.99 -2.73 23.68
C ALA A 23 -1.55 -2.64 22.25
N GLY A 24 -1.88 -1.41 21.83
CA GLY A 24 -2.20 -1.10 20.45
C GLY A 24 -0.89 -1.00 19.67
N GLY A 25 -0.45 -2.14 19.11
CA GLY A 25 0.65 -2.17 18.16
C GLY A 25 0.32 -1.26 16.96
N ALA A 26 0.85 -0.04 16.98
CA ALA A 26 0.97 0.77 15.79
C ALA A 26 2.01 0.08 14.89
N PHE A 27 1.52 -0.66 13.89
CA PHE A 27 2.40 -1.07 12.81
C PHE A 27 3.00 0.18 12.18
N ALA A 28 4.33 0.25 12.26
CA ALA A 28 5.18 1.29 11.71
C ALA A 28 4.76 1.68 10.28
N HIS A 29 4.11 2.84 10.14
CA HIS A 29 4.18 3.66 8.94
C HIS A 29 5.28 4.71 9.11
N GLU A 30 6.47 4.32 9.57
CA GLU A 30 7.63 5.20 9.65
C GLU A 30 8.18 5.51 8.26
N HIS A 31 7.47 6.33 7.48
CA HIS A 31 8.06 7.03 6.34
C HIS A 31 7.39 8.38 6.03
N MET A 32 6.22 8.71 6.59
CA MET A 32 5.47 9.93 6.20
C MET A 32 4.90 10.79 7.33
N GLY A 33 5.20 10.48 8.59
CA GLY A 33 4.61 11.19 9.74
C GLY A 33 3.11 10.88 9.93
N PRO A 34 2.41 11.62 10.81
CA PRO A 34 0.99 11.40 11.07
C PRO A 34 0.12 11.74 9.86
N MET A 35 -1.02 11.07 9.72
CA MET A 35 -1.98 11.32 8.65
C MET A 35 -2.54 12.76 8.73
N PRO A 36 -2.49 13.55 7.65
CA PRO A 36 -3.10 14.88 7.62
C PRO A 36 -4.62 14.85 7.68
N SER A 37 -5.22 15.89 8.27
CA SER A 37 -6.68 16.08 8.35
C SER A 37 -7.28 16.77 7.12
N ALA A 38 -6.54 17.67 6.45
CA ALA A 38 -7.02 18.35 5.25
C ALA A 38 -7.25 17.36 4.09
N PRO A 39 -8.37 17.43 3.34
CA PRO A 39 -8.72 16.41 2.33
C PRO A 39 -7.64 16.16 1.27
N GLY A 40 -7.07 17.23 0.69
CA GLY A 40 -6.01 17.13 -0.32
C GLY A 40 -4.73 16.50 0.23
N ALA A 41 -4.34 16.90 1.43
CA ALA A 41 -3.16 16.37 2.12
C ALA A 41 -3.34 14.89 2.50
N LYS A 42 -4.54 14.52 2.99
CA LYS A 42 -4.91 13.13 3.27
C LYS A 42 -4.87 12.28 2.01
N ALA A 43 -5.38 12.79 0.88
CA ALA A 43 -5.30 12.09 -0.40
C ALA A 43 -3.85 11.90 -0.86
N ALA A 44 -2.99 12.91 -0.72
CA ALA A 44 -1.56 12.80 -1.04
C ALA A 44 -0.84 11.77 -0.15
N TYR A 45 -1.14 11.75 1.15
CA TYR A 45 -0.66 10.75 2.09
C TYR A 45 -1.07 9.33 1.67
N MET A 46 -2.38 9.10 1.47
CA MET A 46 -2.91 7.78 1.11
C MET A 46 -2.42 7.31 -0.26
N ARG A 47 -2.31 8.22 -1.23
CA ARG A 47 -1.73 7.94 -2.56
C ARG A 47 -0.33 7.35 -2.43
N HIS A 48 0.54 7.94 -1.61
CA HIS A 48 1.89 7.44 -1.42
C HIS A 48 1.90 6.05 -0.78
N GLN A 49 1.07 5.82 0.25
CA GLN A 49 0.93 4.49 0.88
C GLN A 49 0.46 3.43 -0.14
N ASN A 50 -0.52 3.78 -0.98
CA ASN A 50 -1.01 2.88 -2.02
C ASN A 50 0.08 2.56 -3.07
N PHE A 51 0.89 3.55 -3.47
CA PHE A 51 2.03 3.30 -4.36
C PHE A 51 3.13 2.47 -3.69
N LYS A 52 3.37 2.62 -2.39
CA LYS A 52 4.28 1.72 -1.64
C LYS A 52 3.78 0.27 -1.69
N GLN A 53 2.47 0.06 -1.52
CA GLN A 53 1.88 -1.28 -1.64
C GLN A 53 1.97 -1.84 -3.06
N GLN A 54 1.74 -1.02 -4.10
CA GLN A 54 1.92 -1.44 -5.49
C GLN A 54 3.37 -1.82 -5.77
N GLY A 55 4.32 -0.98 -5.35
CA GLY A 55 5.75 -1.22 -5.51
C GLY A 55 6.21 -2.47 -4.77
N ALA A 56 5.71 -2.71 -3.55
CA ALA A 56 6.01 -3.92 -2.77
C ALA A 56 5.50 -5.19 -3.46
N ALA A 57 4.26 -5.17 -3.97
CA ALA A 57 3.69 -6.31 -4.70
C ALA A 57 4.51 -6.62 -5.97
N PHE A 58 4.83 -5.59 -6.75
CA PHE A 58 5.63 -5.77 -7.96
C PHE A 58 7.07 -6.21 -7.64
N LYS A 59 7.67 -5.69 -6.57
CA LYS A 59 8.98 -6.15 -6.09
C LYS A 59 8.96 -7.64 -5.73
N ALA A 60 7.95 -8.10 -4.98
CA ALA A 60 7.82 -9.50 -4.61
C ALA A 60 7.74 -10.43 -5.83
N ILE A 61 7.00 -10.04 -6.88
CA ILE A 61 6.98 -10.77 -8.16
C ILE A 61 8.39 -10.86 -8.75
N ASN A 62 9.09 -9.74 -8.87
CA ASN A 62 10.42 -9.69 -9.47
C ASN A 62 11.48 -10.43 -8.64
N ASP A 63 11.36 -10.45 -7.31
CA ASP A 63 12.26 -11.18 -6.44
C ASP A 63 12.07 -12.69 -6.60
N GLU A 64 10.84 -13.19 -6.71
CA GLU A 64 10.58 -14.59 -7.03
C GLU A 64 11.16 -14.98 -8.40
N LEU A 65 10.97 -14.14 -9.43
CA LEU A 65 11.49 -14.39 -10.78
C LEU A 65 13.02 -14.42 -10.89
N LYS A 66 13.74 -13.97 -9.87
CA LYS A 66 15.21 -14.05 -9.78
C LYS A 66 15.70 -15.32 -9.11
N LYS A 67 14.84 -16.07 -8.42
CA LYS A 67 15.22 -17.31 -7.73
C LYS A 67 15.42 -18.44 -8.74
N SER A 68 16.25 -19.41 -8.37
CA SER A 68 16.40 -20.66 -9.13
C SER A 68 15.12 -21.50 -9.13
N ASN A 69 14.34 -21.45 -8.04
CA ASN A 69 13.04 -22.11 -7.92
C ASN A 69 11.96 -21.10 -7.47
N PRO A 70 11.35 -20.34 -8.40
CA PRO A 70 10.35 -19.33 -8.07
C PRO A 70 9.05 -19.90 -7.49
N ASN A 71 8.52 -19.26 -6.45
CA ASN A 71 7.20 -19.60 -5.92
C ASN A 71 6.09 -18.98 -6.79
N LYS A 72 5.53 -19.79 -7.69
CA LYS A 72 4.45 -19.38 -8.61
C LYS A 72 3.19 -18.90 -7.90
N ALA A 73 2.81 -19.50 -6.76
CA ALA A 73 1.63 -19.08 -6.01
C ALA A 73 1.82 -17.68 -5.40
N LEU A 74 3.03 -17.36 -4.93
CA LEU A 74 3.35 -16.03 -4.41
C LEU A 74 3.37 -14.99 -5.54
N ILE A 75 3.87 -15.35 -6.72
CA ILE A 75 3.80 -14.50 -7.92
C ILE A 75 2.33 -14.19 -8.27
N ALA A 76 1.48 -15.21 -8.38
CA ALA A 76 0.05 -15.02 -8.71
C ALA A 76 -0.67 -14.17 -7.66
N THR A 77 -0.41 -14.41 -6.36
CA THR A 77 -0.97 -13.62 -5.26
C THR A 77 -0.61 -12.14 -5.38
N ASN A 78 0.67 -11.84 -5.65
CA ASN A 78 1.11 -10.44 -5.79
C ASN A 78 0.65 -9.81 -7.10
N ALA A 79 0.51 -10.57 -8.18
CA ALA A 79 -0.03 -10.06 -9.44
C ALA A 79 -1.51 -9.64 -9.28
N THR A 80 -2.31 -10.44 -8.57
CA THR A 80 -3.68 -10.10 -8.20
C THR A 80 -3.75 -8.84 -7.33
N LYS A 81 -2.87 -8.72 -6.31
CA LYS A 81 -2.77 -7.52 -5.48
C LYS A 81 -2.43 -6.28 -6.32
N LEU A 82 -1.47 -6.39 -7.23
CA LEU A 82 -1.06 -5.29 -8.12
C LEU A 82 -2.23 -4.86 -9.03
N LYS A 83 -2.94 -5.81 -9.66
CA LYS A 83 -4.15 -5.55 -10.45
C LYS A 83 -5.23 -4.84 -9.63
N GLY A 84 -5.46 -5.29 -8.40
CA GLY A 84 -6.43 -4.67 -7.49
C GLY A 84 -6.10 -3.22 -7.16
N LEU A 85 -4.83 -2.93 -6.87
CA LEU A 85 -4.37 -1.57 -6.59
C LEU A 85 -4.41 -0.67 -7.83
N THR A 86 -4.09 -1.18 -9.02
CA THR A 86 -4.13 -0.37 -10.26
C THR A 86 -5.57 -0.06 -10.67
N THR A 87 -6.53 -0.94 -10.35
CA THR A 87 -7.97 -0.66 -10.52
C THR A 87 -8.42 0.55 -9.69
N GLN A 88 -7.84 0.75 -8.49
CA GLN A 88 -8.19 1.86 -7.59
C GLN A 88 -7.47 3.18 -7.93
N LEU A 89 -6.36 3.11 -8.67
CA LEU A 89 -5.47 4.23 -8.96
C LEU A 89 -6.15 5.50 -9.51
N PRO A 90 -7.19 5.43 -10.36
CA PRO A 90 -7.90 6.63 -10.84
C PRO A 90 -8.44 7.55 -9.74
N THR A 91 -8.66 7.03 -8.52
CA THR A 91 -9.23 7.79 -7.40
C THR A 91 -8.18 8.53 -6.56
N TRP A 92 -6.88 8.33 -6.81
CA TRP A 92 -5.81 8.77 -5.89
C TRP A 92 -5.32 10.21 -6.13
N PHE A 93 -5.81 10.88 -7.17
CA PHE A 93 -5.37 12.21 -7.57
C PHE A 93 -6.51 13.25 -7.61
N PRO A 94 -7.31 13.38 -6.54
CA PRO A 94 -8.33 14.41 -6.50
C PRO A 94 -7.70 15.80 -6.64
N LYS A 95 -8.43 16.75 -7.22
CA LYS A 95 -8.01 18.15 -7.33
C LYS A 95 -7.68 18.70 -5.93
N GLY A 96 -6.61 19.49 -5.81
CA GLY A 96 -6.16 20.01 -4.51
C GLY A 96 -5.25 19.06 -3.74
N SER A 97 -4.89 17.89 -4.30
CA SER A 97 -3.93 16.95 -3.68
C SER A 97 -2.50 17.08 -4.23
N GLY A 98 -2.21 18.13 -4.99
CA GLY A 98 -0.86 18.48 -5.42
C GLY A 98 -0.08 19.23 -4.34
N VAL A 99 0.94 19.97 -4.76
CA VAL A 99 1.79 20.77 -3.87
C VAL A 99 0.99 21.83 -3.09
N GLU A 100 -0.14 22.27 -3.66
CA GLU A 100 -1.09 23.20 -3.02
C GLU A 100 -1.77 22.63 -1.77
N SER A 101 -1.71 21.31 -1.56
CA SER A 101 -2.23 20.67 -0.34
C SER A 101 -1.40 20.98 0.92
N GLY A 102 -0.20 21.55 0.75
CA GLY A 102 0.77 21.76 1.84
C GLY A 102 1.45 20.48 2.33
N PHE A 103 1.10 19.31 1.78
CA PHE A 103 1.71 18.03 2.11
C PHE A 103 2.75 17.62 1.06
N LYS A 104 3.83 16.95 1.50
CA LYS A 104 4.90 16.51 0.61
C LYS A 104 4.36 15.56 -0.46
N THR A 105 4.58 15.89 -1.73
CA THR A 105 4.21 15.02 -2.85
C THR A 105 5.15 15.19 -4.03
N ASP A 106 5.44 14.08 -4.71
CA ASP A 106 6.22 14.04 -5.95
C ASP A 106 5.33 14.05 -7.19
N ALA A 107 4.01 14.24 -7.04
CA ALA A 107 3.11 14.40 -8.18
C ALA A 107 3.37 15.75 -8.85
N LYS A 108 3.74 15.72 -10.13
CA LYS A 108 3.93 16.96 -10.90
C LYS A 108 2.57 17.58 -11.27
N PRO A 109 2.48 18.92 -11.47
CA PRO A 109 1.25 19.59 -11.89
C PRO A 109 0.62 19.04 -13.17
N GLU A 110 1.45 18.44 -14.05
CA GLU A 110 1.03 17.79 -15.30
C GLU A 110 -0.02 16.70 -15.09
N VAL A 111 -0.09 16.07 -13.91
CA VAL A 111 -1.17 15.12 -13.58
C VAL A 111 -2.56 15.74 -13.82
N TRP A 112 -2.74 16.99 -13.42
CA TRP A 112 -4.01 17.70 -13.55
C TRP A 112 -4.11 18.52 -14.83
N ARG A 113 -2.98 19.06 -15.33
CA ARG A 113 -2.95 19.85 -16.56
C ARG A 113 -3.11 19.00 -17.82
N ASP A 114 -2.62 17.76 -17.80
CA ASP A 114 -2.74 16.77 -18.89
C ASP A 114 -3.57 15.57 -18.40
N ALA A 115 -4.82 15.82 -18.03
CA ALA A 115 -5.70 14.80 -17.48
C ALA A 115 -5.92 13.62 -18.45
N ALA A 116 -6.01 13.89 -19.76
CA ALA A 116 -6.19 12.85 -20.77
C ALA A 116 -4.94 11.97 -20.91
N GLY A 117 -3.75 12.58 -20.99
CA GLY A 117 -2.50 11.85 -21.04
C GLY A 117 -2.23 11.07 -19.75
N PHE A 118 -2.62 11.62 -18.59
CA PHE A 118 -2.51 10.93 -17.31
C PHE A 118 -3.44 9.72 -17.27
N ALA A 119 -4.71 9.87 -17.64
CA ALA A 119 -5.68 8.78 -17.71
C ALA A 119 -5.22 7.67 -18.67
N ALA A 120 -4.62 8.01 -19.81
CA ALA A 120 -4.05 7.04 -20.73
C ALA A 120 -2.89 6.24 -20.11
N ALA A 121 -2.00 6.90 -19.35
CA ALA A 121 -0.91 6.22 -18.64
C ALA A 121 -1.43 5.30 -17.53
N VAL A 122 -2.47 5.72 -16.80
CA VAL A 122 -3.17 4.89 -15.81
C VAL A 122 -3.79 3.65 -16.48
N ASN A 123 -4.54 3.84 -17.57
CA ASN A 123 -5.17 2.74 -18.30
C ASN A 123 -4.11 1.74 -18.81
N ARG A 124 -2.98 2.23 -19.33
CA ARG A 124 -1.88 1.36 -19.77
C ARG A 124 -1.39 0.47 -18.62
N LEU A 125 -1.18 1.03 -17.43
CA LEU A 125 -0.76 0.24 -16.27
C LEU A 125 -1.83 -0.77 -15.83
N GLN A 126 -3.11 -0.41 -15.89
CA GLN A 126 -4.23 -1.32 -15.59
C GLN A 126 -4.26 -2.52 -16.56
N VAL A 127 -4.12 -2.26 -17.86
CA VAL A 127 -4.08 -3.31 -18.90
C VAL A 127 -2.89 -4.25 -18.67
N GLU A 128 -1.69 -3.72 -18.50
CA GLU A 128 -0.49 -4.57 -18.34
C GLU A 128 -0.50 -5.35 -17.02
N SER A 129 -1.08 -4.78 -15.96
CA SER A 129 -1.27 -5.49 -14.68
C SER A 129 -2.33 -6.59 -14.76
N GLY A 130 -3.39 -6.39 -15.55
CA GLY A 130 -4.39 -7.42 -15.83
C GLY A 130 -3.77 -8.61 -16.55
N LYS A 131 -3.04 -8.36 -17.64
CA LYS A 131 -2.28 -9.40 -18.36
C LYS A 131 -1.30 -10.14 -17.44
N LEU A 132 -0.59 -9.41 -16.58
CA LEU A 132 0.34 -10.03 -15.62
C LEU A 132 -0.38 -10.97 -14.66
N GLN A 133 -1.56 -10.60 -14.17
CA GLN A 133 -2.36 -11.44 -13.29
C GLN A 133 -2.87 -12.71 -13.99
N GLU A 134 -3.30 -12.60 -15.25
CA GLU A 134 -3.73 -13.77 -16.05
C GLU A 134 -2.56 -14.73 -16.31
N ILE A 135 -1.44 -14.21 -16.82
CA ILE A 135 -0.24 -15.01 -17.13
C ILE A 135 0.37 -15.62 -15.86
N ALA A 136 0.38 -14.89 -14.75
CA ALA A 136 0.82 -15.41 -13.46
C ALA A 136 -0.06 -16.57 -12.98
N GLY A 137 -1.36 -16.53 -13.23
CA GLY A 137 -2.29 -17.63 -12.93
C GLY A 137 -2.00 -18.89 -13.74
N ALA A 138 -1.53 -18.75 -14.98
CA ALA A 138 -1.14 -19.88 -15.84
C ALA A 138 0.21 -20.51 -15.45
N GLY A 139 1.11 -19.75 -14.81
CA GLY A 139 2.33 -20.28 -14.20
C GLY A 139 3.51 -20.50 -15.15
N ASP A 140 3.47 -19.97 -16.37
CA ASP A 140 4.61 -19.94 -17.30
C ASP A 140 5.61 -18.85 -16.87
N LEU A 141 6.73 -19.25 -16.27
CA LEU A 141 7.74 -18.33 -15.73
C LEU A 141 8.39 -17.44 -16.80
N ALA A 142 8.55 -17.93 -18.03
CA ALA A 142 9.13 -17.15 -19.11
C ALA A 142 8.16 -16.05 -19.55
N ALA A 143 6.87 -16.41 -19.73
CA ALA A 143 5.82 -15.47 -20.05
C ALA A 143 5.61 -14.43 -18.92
N ILE A 144 5.63 -14.87 -17.66
CA ILE A 144 5.53 -13.97 -16.49
C ILE A 144 6.68 -12.96 -16.52
N LYS A 145 7.92 -13.40 -16.79
CA LYS A 145 9.09 -12.51 -16.83
C LYS A 145 8.97 -11.46 -17.94
N ALA A 146 8.51 -11.84 -19.12
CA ALA A 146 8.25 -10.92 -20.21
C ALA A 146 7.16 -9.90 -19.84
N GLN A 147 6.06 -10.36 -19.26
CA GLN A 147 4.95 -9.49 -18.87
C GLN A 147 5.30 -8.58 -17.69
N ALA A 148 6.14 -9.04 -16.75
CA ALA A 148 6.66 -8.20 -15.68
C ALA A 148 7.48 -7.02 -16.24
N LYS A 149 8.28 -7.23 -17.28
CA LYS A 149 9.01 -6.15 -17.98
C LYS A 149 8.05 -5.15 -18.63
N ALA A 150 7.00 -5.62 -19.31
CA ALA A 150 5.98 -4.75 -19.90
C ALA A 150 5.26 -3.89 -18.84
N THR A 151 4.89 -4.51 -17.72
CA THR A 151 4.28 -3.84 -16.56
C THR A 151 5.21 -2.78 -15.97
N GLY A 152 6.49 -3.12 -15.76
CA GLY A 152 7.49 -2.15 -15.30
C GLY A 152 7.69 -0.99 -16.27
N GLY A 153 7.59 -1.24 -17.58
CA GLY A 153 7.58 -0.20 -18.61
C GLY A 153 6.39 0.76 -18.49
N ALA A 154 5.20 0.25 -18.14
CA ALA A 154 4.03 1.10 -17.86
C ALA A 154 4.23 1.96 -16.60
N CYS A 155 4.80 1.40 -15.53
CA CYS A 155 5.19 2.18 -14.34
C CYS A 155 6.14 3.33 -14.71
N LYS A 156 7.18 3.03 -15.49
CA LYS A 156 8.17 4.02 -15.93
C LYS A 156 7.53 5.11 -16.79
N ASN A 157 6.69 4.74 -17.75
CA ASN A 157 6.02 5.68 -18.65
C ASN A 157 5.20 6.74 -17.88
N CYS A 158 4.52 6.35 -16.81
CA CYS A 158 3.82 7.29 -15.94
C CYS A 158 4.80 8.14 -15.10
N HIS A 159 5.78 7.50 -14.45
CA HIS A 159 6.70 8.21 -13.56
C HIS A 159 7.58 9.24 -14.28
N ASP A 160 8.07 8.94 -15.49
CA ASP A 160 8.91 9.86 -16.27
C ASP A 160 8.20 11.20 -16.48
N LYS A 161 6.91 11.15 -16.81
CA LYS A 161 6.12 12.34 -17.17
C LYS A 161 5.47 13.02 -15.97
N TYR A 162 4.91 12.25 -15.03
CA TYR A 162 4.01 12.78 -14.01
C TYR A 162 4.56 12.73 -12.58
N ARG A 163 5.75 12.15 -12.36
CA ARG A 163 6.41 12.11 -11.06
C ARG A 163 7.71 12.89 -11.08
N VAL A 164 7.99 13.65 -10.03
CA VAL A 164 9.32 14.21 -9.80
C VAL A 164 10.30 13.04 -9.62
N PRO A 165 11.44 13.02 -10.33
CA PRO A 165 12.46 11.99 -10.12
C PRO A 165 12.93 12.01 -8.67
N GLU A 166 13.06 10.84 -8.08
CA GLU A 166 13.68 10.72 -6.76
C GLU A 166 15.17 11.05 -6.92
N LYS A 167 15.66 12.04 -6.15
CA LYS A 167 17.10 12.29 -6.06
C LYS A 167 17.67 11.24 -5.12
N THR A 168 18.32 10.23 -5.69
CA THR A 168 19.13 9.25 -4.94
C THR A 168 20.43 9.87 -4.49
#